data_AF-X1ULA0-F1
#
_entry.id   AF-X1ULA0-F1
#
_cell.length_a   1.000
_cell.length_b   1.000
_cell.length_c   1.000
_cell.angle_alpha   90.00
_cell.angle_beta   90.00
_cell.angle_gamma   90.00
#
_symmetry.space_group_name_H-M   'P 1'
#
loop_
_entity.id
_entity.type
_entity.pdbx_description
1 polymer ?
#
loop_
_entity_poly.entity_id
_entity_poly.type
_entity_poly.pdbx_seq_one_letter_code
_entity_poly.pdbx_strand_id
1 'polypeptide(L)'
;GYGDCEDTSLLLCSLLRNAINAHVVLGSLQGYGHAWVVNEGQIYETTYTQAQPVPDPEHYIPFVLFDDQAVLELWPGALREVFNLTRNEALKLNLIAEVVNGFATCGHNS
;
A
#
# COMPACT_ATOMS: atom_id res chain seq x y z
N GLY A 1 13.35 0.13 16.14
CA GLY A 1 12.46 -0.95 15.69
C GLY A 1 12.46 -0.91 14.18
N TYR A 2 12.57 -2.06 13.52
CA TYR A 2 12.22 -2.13 12.10
C TYR A 2 10.70 -2.04 12.06
N GLY A 3 10.18 -0.89 11.65
CA GLY A 3 8.75 -0.74 11.37
C GLY A 3 8.46 -1.36 10.01
N ASP A 4 7.41 -2.16 9.93
CA ASP A 4 6.98 -2.74 8.65
C ASP A 4 6.16 -1.71 7.84
N CYS A 5 5.57 -2.15 6.73
CA CYS A 5 4.73 -1.27 5.92
C CYS A 5 3.50 -0.73 6.68
N GLU A 6 3.03 -1.42 7.73
CA GLU A 6 1.85 -1.01 8.50
C GLU A 6 2.18 0.22 9.34
N ASP A 7 3.30 0.17 10.07
CA ASP A 7 3.79 1.29 10.90
C ASP A 7 4.05 2.55 10.06
N THR A 8 4.65 2.37 8.88
CA THR A 8 4.97 3.48 7.97
C THR A 8 3.71 4.06 7.32
N SER A 9 2.72 3.22 7.00
CA SER A 9 1.42 3.67 6.48
C SER A 9 0.63 4.47 7.51
N LEU A 10 0.63 4.03 8.76
CA LEU A 10 -0.06 4.72 9.85
C LEU A 10 0.55 6.09 10.12
N LEU A 11 1.89 6.17 10.16
CA LEU A 11 2.59 7.44 10.34
C LEU A 11 2.34 8.40 9.17
N LEU A 12 2.45 7.92 7.93
CA LEU A 12 2.22 8.73 6.73
C LEU A 12 0.78 9.24 6.66
N CYS A 13 -0.21 8.36 6.88
CA CYS A 13 -1.62 8.75 6.89
C CYS A 13 -1.89 9.81 7.97
N SER A 14 -1.37 9.60 9.19
CA SER A 14 -1.52 10.55 10.30
C SER A 14 -0.92 11.93 9.98
N LEU A 15 0.21 11.97 9.28
CA LEU A 15 0.81 13.24 8.83
C LEU A 15 -0.04 13.91 7.75
N LEU A 16 -0.45 13.18 6.72
CA LEU A 16 -1.19 13.72 5.58
C LEU A 16 -2.59 14.22 5.98
N ARG A 17 -3.28 13.56 6.93
CA ARG A 17 -4.61 13.98 7.40
C ARG A 17 -4.65 15.35 8.07
N ASN A 18 -3.50 15.93 8.44
CA ASN A 18 -3.45 17.33 8.87
C ASN A 18 -3.68 18.34 7.72
N ALA A 19 -3.59 17.90 6.46
CA ALA A 19 -3.65 18.77 5.30
C ALA A 19 -4.59 18.27 4.18
N ILE A 20 -4.74 16.95 4.02
CA ILE A 20 -5.46 16.32 2.89
C ILE A 20 -6.24 15.08 3.34
N ASN A 21 -7.22 14.66 2.54
CA ASN A 21 -8.09 13.53 2.87
C ASN A 21 -7.43 12.17 2.56
N ALA A 22 -6.52 11.74 3.43
CA ALA A 22 -5.80 10.47 3.32
C ALA A 22 -6.41 9.35 4.17
N HIS A 23 -6.29 8.11 3.68
CA HIS A 23 -6.68 6.89 4.37
C HIS A 23 -5.55 5.85 4.30
N VAL A 24 -5.43 5.03 5.34
CA VAL A 24 -4.66 3.78 5.24
C VAL A 24 -5.52 2.76 4.52
N VAL A 25 -4.91 1.99 3.64
CA VAL A 25 -5.55 0.88 2.93
C VAL A 25 -4.92 -0.43 3.39
N LEU A 26 -5.74 -1.42 3.70
CA LEU A 26 -5.34 -2.82 3.80
C LEU A 26 -5.83 -3.56 2.58
N GLY A 27 -4.99 -4.41 2.01
CA GLY A 27 -5.37 -5.20 0.85
C GLY A 27 -4.29 -6.16 0.41
N SER A 28 -4.37 -6.54 -0.86
CA SER A 28 -3.47 -7.48 -1.48
C SER A 28 -2.58 -6.78 -2.50
N LEU A 29 -1.28 -6.96 -2.36
CA LEU A 29 -0.29 -6.71 -3.41
C LEU A 29 0.13 -8.04 -4.00
N GLN A 30 -0.27 -8.33 -5.24
CA GLN A 30 0.02 -9.59 -5.95
C GLN A 30 -0.28 -10.87 -5.14
N GLY A 31 -1.34 -10.85 -4.32
CA GLY A 31 -1.75 -11.99 -3.48
C GLY A 31 -1.18 -11.99 -2.06
N TYR A 32 -0.35 -11.01 -1.70
CA TYR A 32 0.25 -10.87 -0.37
C TYR A 32 -0.35 -9.71 0.40
N GLY A 33 -0.50 -9.89 1.72
CA GLY A 33 -1.02 -8.83 2.60
C GLY A 33 -0.15 -7.58 2.57
N HIS A 34 -0.76 -6.43 2.30
CA HIS A 34 -0.07 -5.16 2.23
C HIS A 34 -0.91 -3.99 2.74
N ALA A 35 -0.21 -2.96 3.20
CA ALA A 35 -0.77 -1.72 3.70
C ALA A 35 -0.07 -0.55 3.01
N TRP A 36 -0.84 0.41 2.54
CA TRP A 36 -0.37 1.61 1.85
C TRP A 36 -1.29 2.80 2.18
N VAL A 37 -0.96 3.99 1.68
CA VAL A 37 -1.80 5.19 1.86
C VAL A 37 -2.46 5.58 0.54
N VAL A 38 -3.72 6.00 0.59
CA VAL A 38 -4.43 6.58 -0.56
C VAL A 38 -4.94 7.98 -0.24
N ASN A 39 -4.84 8.88 -1.21
CA ASN A 39 -5.49 10.19 -1.19
C ASN A 39 -6.13 10.44 -2.55
N GLU A 40 -7.45 10.64 -2.61
CA GLU A 40 -8.19 10.91 -3.86
C GLU A 40 -7.88 9.96 -5.03
N GLY A 41 -7.59 8.69 -4.73
CA GLY A 41 -7.23 7.67 -5.73
C GLY A 41 -5.73 7.58 -6.04
N GLN A 42 -4.91 8.51 -5.53
CA GLN A 42 -3.46 8.42 -5.61
C GLN A 42 -2.92 7.47 -4.54
N ILE A 43 -2.21 6.42 -4.97
CA ILE A 43 -1.56 5.44 -4.09
C ILE A 43 -0.15 5.93 -3.74
N TYR A 44 0.18 5.89 -2.45
CA TYR A 44 1.51 6.15 -1.90
C TYR A 44 2.04 4.88 -1.24
N GLU A 45 3.14 4.37 -1.78
CA GLU A 45 3.85 3.22 -1.23
C GLU A 45 4.58 3.59 0.08
N THR A 46 4.55 2.70 1.06
CA THR A 46 5.05 2.93 2.42
C THR A 46 6.19 1.98 2.81
N THR A 47 6.63 1.12 1.89
CA THR A 47 7.73 0.18 2.12
C THR A 47 9.13 0.79 1.82
N TYR A 48 9.19 1.97 1.19
CA TYR A 48 10.44 2.71 0.97
C TYR A 48 10.58 3.88 1.94
N THR A 49 11.83 4.27 2.23
CA THR A 49 12.19 5.46 3.03
C THR A 49 11.65 6.79 2.48
N GLN A 50 10.95 6.77 1.34
CA GLN A 50 10.25 7.89 0.73
C GLN A 50 8.93 7.40 0.11
N ALA A 51 7.83 8.10 0.41
CA ALA A 51 6.53 7.86 -0.23
C ALA A 51 6.56 8.41 -1.66
N GLN A 52 6.25 7.58 -2.65
CA GLN A 52 6.15 7.96 -4.05
C GLN A 52 4.84 7.43 -4.65
N PRO A 53 4.26 8.14 -5.63
CA PRO A 53 3.20 7.61 -6.50
C PRO A 53 3.60 6.25 -7.08
N VAL A 54 2.72 5.26 -6.97
CA VAL A 54 2.95 3.94 -7.57
C VAL A 54 2.57 3.96 -9.06
N PRO A 55 3.45 3.51 -9.98
CA PRO A 55 3.17 3.52 -11.42
C PRO A 55 2.16 2.45 -11.85
N ASP A 56 2.07 1.31 -11.17
CA ASP A 56 1.15 0.19 -11.49
C ASP A 56 0.10 -0.04 -10.40
N PRO A 57 -0.99 0.75 -10.37
CA PRO A 57 -2.04 0.60 -9.35
C PRO A 57 -2.82 -0.71 -9.47
N GLU A 58 -2.75 -1.39 -10.62
CA GLU A 58 -3.51 -2.62 -10.91
C GLU A 58 -3.11 -3.80 -10.01
N HIS A 59 -1.90 -3.77 -9.45
CA HIS A 59 -1.42 -4.80 -8.52
C HIS A 59 -1.88 -4.58 -7.08
N TYR A 60 -2.45 -3.42 -6.76
CA TYR A 60 -2.88 -3.01 -5.44
C TYR A 60 -4.40 -3.15 -5.35
N ILE A 61 -4.84 -4.27 -4.77
CA ILE A 61 -6.26 -4.57 -4.63
C ILE A 61 -6.69 -4.14 -3.23
N PRO A 62 -7.44 -3.03 -3.08
CA PRO A 62 -7.90 -2.55 -1.78
C PRO A 62 -9.01 -3.45 -1.24
N PHE A 63 -9.00 -3.70 0.07
CA PHE A 63 -10.02 -4.47 0.77
C PHE A 63 -10.72 -3.57 1.79
N VAL A 64 -9.92 -2.84 2.57
CA VAL A 64 -10.38 -1.95 3.64
C VAL A 64 -9.66 -0.62 3.54
N LEU A 65 -10.39 0.47 3.68
CA LEU A 65 -9.83 1.80 3.90
C LEU A 65 -10.17 2.23 5.33
N PHE A 66 -9.24 2.81 6.05
CA PHE A 66 -9.53 3.29 7.40
C PHE A 66 -8.71 4.52 7.77
N ASP A 67 -9.24 5.24 8.75
CA ASP A 67 -8.63 6.38 9.39
C ASP A 67 -8.96 6.38 10.90
N ASP A 68 -8.75 7.51 11.58
CA ASP A 68 -9.02 7.69 13.00
C ASP A 68 -10.51 7.78 13.36
N GLN A 69 -11.40 7.90 12.36
CA GLN A 69 -12.83 8.12 12.54
C GLN A 69 -13.68 6.96 11.99
N ALA A 70 -13.19 6.27 10.97
CA ALA A 70 -13.97 5.30 10.23
C ALA A 70 -13.12 4.13 9.71
N VAL A 71 -13.79 2.98 9.58
CA VAL A 71 -13.32 1.81 8.86
C VAL A 71 -14.35 1.52 7.77
N LEU A 72 -13.90 1.48 6.52
CA LEU A 72 -14.70 1.19 5.34
C LEU A 72 -14.24 -0.13 4.73
N GLU A 73 -15.09 -1.15 4.84
CA GLU A 73 -14.94 -2.39 4.09
C GLU A 73 -15.53 -2.22 2.69
N LEU A 74 -14.76 -2.53 1.63
CA LEU A 74 -15.25 -2.39 0.25
C LEU A 74 -16.30 -3.44 -0.15
N TRP A 75 -16.38 -4.54 0.59
CA TRP A 75 -17.47 -5.50 0.56
C TRP A 75 -17.64 -6.14 1.95
N PRO A 76 -18.82 -6.70 2.28
CA PRO A 76 -19.05 -7.31 3.58
C PRO A 76 -18.05 -8.45 3.87
N GLY A 77 -17.25 -8.30 4.92
CA GLY A 77 -16.27 -9.29 5.36
C GLY A 77 -14.86 -9.09 4.79
N ALA A 78 -14.61 -8.03 4.02
CA ALA A 78 -13.30 -7.71 3.46
C ALA A 78 -12.21 -7.63 4.54
N LEU A 79 -12.51 -7.08 5.72
CA LEU A 79 -11.56 -7.00 6.82
C LEU A 79 -11.11 -8.39 7.31
N ARG A 80 -12.03 -9.35 7.35
CA ARG A 80 -11.72 -10.73 7.73
C ARG A 80 -10.82 -11.40 6.68
N GLU A 81 -11.01 -11.08 5.40
CA GLU A 81 -10.18 -11.62 4.32
C GLU A 81 -8.75 -11.10 4.38
N VAL A 82 -8.53 -9.85 4.80
CA VAL A 82 -7.18 -9.31 5.04
C VAL A 82 -6.40 -10.19 6.02
N PHE A 83 -7.03 -10.67 7.09
CA PHE A 83 -6.38 -11.55 8.07
C PHE A 83 -6.04 -12.94 7.54
N ASN A 84 -6.61 -13.35 6.40
CA ASN A 84 -6.30 -14.63 5.74
C ASN A 84 -5.16 -14.50 4.72
N LEU A 85 -4.70 -13.28 4.41
CA LEU A 85 -3.59 -13.07 3.48
C LEU A 85 -2.26 -13.48 4.12
N THR A 86 -1.44 -14.18 3.33
CA THR A 86 -0.09 -14.57 3.75
C THR A 86 0.78 -13.32 3.95
N ARG A 87 1.46 -13.25 5.09
CA ARG A 87 2.44 -12.20 5.43
C ARG A 87 3.84 -12.76 5.22
N ASN A 88 4.47 -12.42 4.09
CA ASN A 88 5.87 -12.75 3.83
C ASN A 88 6.62 -11.49 3.41
N GLU A 89 7.26 -10.83 4.39
CA GLU A 89 7.94 -9.54 4.20
C GLU A 89 9.11 -9.62 3.23
N ALA A 90 9.90 -10.70 3.28
CA ALA A 90 11.06 -10.87 2.39
C ALA A 90 10.64 -11.02 0.92
N LEU A 91 9.59 -11.81 0.67
CA LEU A 91 9.04 -11.97 -0.68
C LEU A 91 8.38 -10.69 -1.18
N LYS A 92 7.68 -9.98 -0.29
CA LYS A 92 7.05 -8.70 -0.57
C LYS A 92 8.06 -7.62 -0.97
N LEU A 93 9.20 -7.53 -0.28
CA LEU A 93 10.27 -6.60 -0.64
C LEU A 93 10.82 -6.88 -2.04
N ASN A 94 10.95 -8.16 -2.43
CA ASN A 94 11.37 -8.54 -3.77
C ASN A 94 10.32 -8.18 -4.83
N LEU A 95 9.03 -8.45 -4.56
CA LEU A 95 7.94 -8.14 -5.49
C LEU A 95 7.78 -6.62 -5.71
N ILE A 96 7.87 -5.83 -4.63
CA ILE A 96 7.87 -4.38 -4.71
C ILE A 96 9.09 -3.90 -5.51
N ALA A 97 10.28 -4.47 -5.27
CA ALA A 97 11.47 -4.13 -6.03
C ALA A 97 11.34 -4.50 -7.52
N GLU A 98 10.64 -5.59 -7.87
CA GLU A 98 10.35 -5.97 -9.26
C GLU A 98 9.37 -5.00 -9.93
N VAL A 99 8.28 -4.63 -9.26
CA VAL A 99 7.32 -3.63 -9.76
C VAL A 99 8.00 -2.27 -9.98
N VAL A 100 8.94 -1.90 -9.11
CA VAL A 100 9.72 -0.65 -9.25
C VAL A 100 10.83 -0.77 -10.31
N ASN A 101 11.56 -1.88 -10.38
CA ASN A 101 12.70 -2.06 -11.30
C ASN A 101 12.32 -2.43 -12.73
N GLY A 102 11.15 -3.04 -12.96
CA GLY A 102 10.62 -3.35 -14.30
C GLY A 102 10.52 -2.13 -15.21
N PHE A 103 10.57 -0.91 -14.66
CA PHE A 103 10.57 0.34 -15.40
C PHE A 103 11.96 0.89 -15.76
N ALA A 104 13.03 0.44 -15.12
CA ALA A 104 14.38 0.94 -15.46
C ALA A 104 14.85 0.46 -16.84
N THR A 105 14.25 -0.61 -17.39
CA THR A 105 14.67 -1.24 -18.65
C THR A 105 13.81 -0.87 -19.86
N CYS A 106 12.64 -0.23 -19.70
CA CYS A 106 11.82 0.22 -20.83
C CYS A 106 12.17 1.65 -21.32
N GLY A 107 13.20 2.29 -20.73
CA GLY A 107 13.64 3.64 -21.07
C GLY A 107 14.80 3.76 -22.08
N HIS A 108 15.20 2.70 -22.77
CA HIS A 108 16.18 2.76 -23.85
C HIS A 108 15.72 1.91 -25.03
N ASN A 109 15.12 2.55 -26.02
CA ASN A 109 15.29 2.24 -27.44
C ASN A 109 14.75 3.45 -28.23
N SER A 110 15.64 4.43 -28.38
CA SER A 110 15.58 5.45 -29.43
C SER A 110 15.93 4.84 -30.78
#